data_AF-A0A7C1QBU7-F1
#
_entry.id   AF-A0A7C1QBU7-F1
#
_cell.length_a   1.000
_cell.length_b   1.000
_cell.length_c   1.000
_cell.angle_alpha   90.00
_cell.angle_beta   90.00
_cell.angle_gamma   90.00
#
_symmetry.space_group_name_H-M   'P 1'
#
loop_
_entity.id
_entity.type
_entity.pdbx_description
1 polymer ?
#
loop_
_entity_poly.entity_id
_entity_poly.type
_entity_poly.pdbx_seq_one_letter_code
_entity_poly.pdbx_strand_id
1 'polypeptide(L)'
;VHNILKEAEEKEIRQLRIRFSGKSITDIIKEECKKRQVSVKELRGGSRRNKVSQTRALIAYRSIEELGLSTAEIARHLGVATSTVTRAIARGEKLNNA
;
A
#
# COMPACT_ATOMS: atom_id res chain seq x y z
N VAL A 1 14.81 28.10 7.86
CA VAL A 1 14.60 26.72 8.37
C VAL A 1 13.11 26.54 8.71
N HIS A 2 12.22 26.41 7.71
CA HIS A 2 10.76 26.44 7.94
C HIS A 2 9.95 25.42 7.10
N ASN A 3 10.61 24.55 6.31
CA ASN A 3 9.90 23.62 5.43
C ASN A 3 9.74 22.20 5.99
N ILE A 4 10.38 21.86 7.11
CA ILE A 4 10.39 20.48 7.63
C ILE A 4 9.09 20.15 8.41
N LEU A 5 8.46 21.14 9.06
CA LEU A 5 7.22 20.93 9.82
C LEU A 5 6.01 20.67 8.92
N LYS A 6 5.95 21.30 7.74
CA LYS A 6 4.81 21.16 6.81
C LYS A 6 4.68 19.76 6.21
N GLU A 7 5.79 19.09 5.90
CA GLU A 7 5.73 17.74 5.33
C GLU A 7 5.27 16.69 6.34
N ALA A 8 5.61 16.87 7.62
CA ALA A 8 5.14 15.98 8.69
C ALA A 8 3.62 16.14 8.91
N GLU A 9 3.14 17.38 9.00
CA GLU A 9 1.70 17.67 9.12
C GLU A 9 0.91 17.19 7.90
N GLU A 10 1.39 17.40 6.68
CA GLU A 10 0.69 16.93 5.47
C GLU A 10 0.60 15.41 5.41
N LYS A 11 1.64 14.68 5.85
CA LYS A 11 1.61 13.21 5.94
C LYS A 11 0.61 12.74 6.98
N GLU A 12 0.58 13.35 8.17
CA GLU A 12 -0.40 13.01 9.22
C GLU A 12 -1.83 13.37 8.80
N ILE A 13 -2.05 14.56 8.25
CA ILE A 13 -3.37 15.00 7.76
C ILE A 13 -3.85 14.10 6.62
N ARG A 14 -2.95 13.66 5.74
CA ARG A 14 -3.28 12.72 4.65
C ARG A 14 -3.59 11.34 5.21
N GLN A 15 -2.82 10.82 6.16
CA GLN A 15 -3.10 9.54 6.84
C GLN A 15 -4.45 9.59 7.58
N LEU A 16 -4.73 10.69 8.32
CA LEU A 16 -5.99 10.92 9.01
C LEU A 16 -7.17 11.03 8.04
N ARG A 17 -7.04 11.80 6.94
CA ARG A 17 -8.07 11.87 5.90
C ARG A 17 -8.32 10.51 5.26
N ILE A 18 -7.29 9.68 5.06
CA ILE A 18 -7.50 8.38 4.45
C ILE A 18 -8.22 7.43 5.42
N ARG A 19 -7.81 7.39 6.70
CA ARG A 19 -8.53 6.67 7.78
C ARG A 19 -10.01 7.05 7.85
N PHE A 20 -10.35 8.32 7.64
CA PHE A 20 -11.73 8.81 7.71
C PHE A 20 -12.51 8.82 6.37
N SER A 21 -11.86 8.61 5.22
CA SER A 21 -12.51 8.79 3.90
C SER A 21 -13.37 7.62 3.43
N GLY A 22 -13.47 6.53 4.20
CA GLY A 22 -14.22 5.32 3.77
C GLY A 22 -13.61 4.64 2.53
N LYS A 23 -12.32 4.87 2.26
CA LYS A 23 -11.63 4.24 1.13
C LYS A 23 -11.57 2.74 1.31
N SER A 24 -11.85 2.01 0.25
CA SER A 24 -11.68 0.56 0.24
C SER A 24 -10.25 0.18 -0.14
N ILE A 25 -9.84 -1.04 0.20
CA ILE A 25 -8.58 -1.63 -0.31
C ILE A 25 -8.52 -1.62 -1.83
N THR A 26 -9.66 -1.72 -2.52
CA THR A 26 -9.74 -1.63 -3.97
C THR A 26 -9.33 -0.25 -4.48
N ASP A 27 -9.63 0.81 -3.74
CA ASP A 27 -9.24 2.18 -4.09
C ASP A 27 -7.74 2.37 -3.91
N ILE A 28 -7.16 1.84 -2.82
CA ILE A 28 -5.70 1.84 -2.61
C ILE A 28 -4.99 1.07 -3.74
N ILE A 29 -5.52 -0.10 -4.11
CA ILE A 29 -4.98 -0.89 -5.23
C ILE A 29 -4.97 -0.07 -6.52
N LYS A 30 -6.08 0.56 -6.87
CA LYS A 30 -6.19 1.39 -8.09
C LYS A 30 -5.24 2.59 -8.05
N GLU A 31 -5.16 3.28 -6.91
CA GLU A 31 -4.30 4.45 -6.73
C GLU A 31 -2.81 4.08 -6.91
N GLU A 32 -2.33 3.04 -6.21
CA GLU A 32 -0.93 2.63 -6.28
C GLU A 32 -0.57 2.01 -7.64
N CYS A 33 -1.48 1.23 -8.23
CA CYS A 33 -1.31 0.72 -9.59
C CYS A 33 -1.17 1.85 -10.61
N LYS A 34 -2.01 2.90 -10.50
CA LYS A 34 -1.94 4.07 -11.39
C LYS A 34 -0.64 4.85 -11.21
N LYS A 35 -0.26 5.17 -9.96
CA LYS A 35 0.99 5.89 -9.65
C LYS A 35 2.23 5.18 -10.21
N ARG A 36 2.27 3.86 -10.08
CA ARG A 36 3.43 3.04 -10.48
C ARG A 36 3.31 2.47 -11.88
N GLN A 37 2.27 2.83 -12.64
CA GLN A 37 1.99 2.29 -13.98
C GLN A 37 2.09 0.74 -14.01
N VAL A 38 1.44 0.10 -13.04
CA VAL A 38 1.31 -1.36 -12.94
C VAL A 38 -0.14 -1.71 -13.18
N SER A 39 -0.41 -2.72 -13.99
CA SER A 39 -1.80 -3.17 -14.19
C SER A 39 -2.27 -4.00 -13.01
N VAL A 40 -3.55 -3.88 -12.63
CA VAL A 40 -4.15 -4.69 -11.56
C VAL A 40 -4.08 -6.19 -11.90
N LYS A 41 -4.19 -6.53 -13.18
CA LYS A 41 -4.06 -7.91 -13.67
C LYS A 41 -2.65 -8.46 -13.42
N GLU A 42 -1.62 -7.66 -13.67
CA GLU A 42 -0.23 -8.03 -13.41
C GLU A 42 0.08 -8.11 -11.91
N LEU A 43 -0.52 -7.22 -11.11
CA LEU A 43 -0.42 -7.24 -9.65
C LEU A 43 -0.93 -8.56 -9.06
N ARG A 44 -2.13 -9.00 -9.51
CA ARG A 44 -2.81 -10.24 -9.10
C ARG A 44 -2.19 -11.49 -9.74
N GLY A 45 -1.64 -11.39 -10.94
CA GLY A 45 -1.03 -12.51 -11.67
C GLY A 45 0.33 -12.98 -11.12
N GLY A 46 0.73 -12.52 -9.92
CA GLY A 46 1.96 -13.01 -9.27
C GLY A 46 3.27 -12.57 -9.94
N SER A 47 3.26 -11.54 -10.80
CA SER A 47 4.47 -11.04 -11.46
C SER A 47 5.57 -10.74 -10.44
N ARG A 48 6.79 -11.23 -10.72
CA ARG A 48 7.99 -11.07 -9.90
C ARG A 48 8.81 -9.84 -10.25
N ARG A 49 8.36 -9.04 -11.23
CA ARG A 49 9.04 -7.79 -11.59
C ARG A 49 9.13 -6.88 -10.36
N ASN A 50 10.30 -6.28 -10.13
CA ASN A 50 10.56 -5.44 -8.97
C ASN A 50 9.48 -4.36 -8.78
N LYS A 51 9.05 -3.72 -9.87
CA LYS A 51 7.98 -2.69 -9.85
C LYS A 51 6.66 -3.22 -9.29
N VAL A 52 6.24 -4.42 -9.70
CA VAL A 52 4.99 -5.06 -9.26
C VAL A 52 5.12 -5.51 -7.81
N SER A 53 6.24 -6.12 -7.45
CA SER A 53 6.47 -6.55 -6.06
C SER A 53 6.52 -5.37 -5.09
N GLN A 54 7.11 -4.23 -5.48
CA GLN A 54 7.11 -3.03 -4.66
C GLN A 54 5.70 -2.43 -4.54
N THR A 55 4.94 -2.39 -5.64
CA THR A 55 3.55 -1.94 -5.63
C THR A 55 2.71 -2.78 -4.65
N ARG A 56 2.89 -4.10 -4.67
CA ARG A 56 2.22 -5.03 -3.73
C ARG A 56 2.62 -4.77 -2.27
N ALA A 57 3.89 -4.47 -2.02
CA ALA A 57 4.40 -4.14 -0.70
C ALA A 57 3.77 -2.85 -0.13
N LEU A 58 3.69 -1.79 -0.93
CA LEU A 58 3.04 -0.55 -0.50
C LEU A 58 1.54 -0.72 -0.29
N ILE A 59 0.84 -1.41 -1.19
CA ILE A 59 -0.61 -1.65 -1.00
C ILE A 59 -0.85 -2.41 0.30
N ALA A 60 -0.06 -3.46 0.58
CA ALA A 60 -0.22 -4.25 1.80
C ALA A 60 0.07 -3.43 3.06
N TYR A 61 1.14 -2.63 3.06
CA TYR A 61 1.47 -1.74 4.17
C TYR A 61 0.38 -0.68 4.40
N ARG A 62 -0.03 0.04 3.34
CA ARG A 62 -1.12 1.03 3.42
C ARG A 62 -2.44 0.41 3.88
N SER A 63 -2.75 -0.81 3.47
CA SER A 63 -3.99 -1.48 3.88
C SER A 63 -4.02 -1.81 5.38
N ILE A 64 -2.88 -2.04 6.02
CA ILE A 64 -2.81 -2.19 7.48
C ILE A 64 -2.89 -0.83 8.15
N GLU A 65 -2.04 0.12 7.75
CA GLU A 65 -1.91 1.42 8.41
C GLU A 65 -3.17 2.29 8.29
N GLU A 66 -3.76 2.29 7.10
CA GLU A 66 -4.87 3.18 6.75
C GLU A 66 -6.24 2.54 6.94
N LEU A 67 -6.37 1.23 6.73
CA LEU A 67 -7.67 0.53 6.76
C LEU A 67 -7.79 -0.49 7.91
N GLY A 68 -6.71 -0.79 8.64
CA GLY A 68 -6.73 -1.77 9.72
C GLY A 68 -7.04 -3.20 9.28
N LEU A 69 -6.83 -3.53 8.00
CA LEU A 69 -7.21 -4.84 7.45
C LEU A 69 -6.27 -5.96 7.91
N SER A 70 -6.85 -7.15 8.08
CA SER A 70 -6.06 -8.34 8.38
C SER A 70 -5.20 -8.79 7.18
N THR A 71 -4.07 -9.45 7.46
CA THR A 71 -3.20 -10.02 6.41
C THR A 71 -3.93 -11.01 5.51
N ALA A 72 -4.90 -11.76 6.05
CA ALA A 72 -5.74 -12.68 5.31
C ALA A 72 -6.69 -11.96 4.33
N GLU A 73 -7.26 -10.85 4.75
CA GLU A 73 -8.14 -10.04 3.91
C GLU A 73 -7.36 -9.38 2.77
N ILE A 74 -6.21 -8.79 3.09
CA ILE A 74 -5.29 -8.22 2.09
C ILE A 74 -4.87 -9.27 1.07
N ALA A 75 -4.54 -10.49 1.52
CA ALA A 75 -4.19 -11.62 0.66
C ALA A 75 -5.29 -11.97 -0.35
N ARG A 76 -6.56 -12.00 0.10
CA ARG A 76 -7.72 -12.25 -0.76
C ARG A 76 -7.88 -11.18 -1.84
N HIS A 77 -7.72 -9.90 -1.47
CA HIS A 77 -7.84 -8.80 -2.43
C HIS A 77 -6.69 -8.74 -3.46
N LEU A 78 -5.49 -9.10 -3.02
CA LEU A 78 -4.28 -9.12 -3.84
C LEU A 78 -4.11 -10.41 -4.66
N GLY A 79 -4.85 -11.48 -4.35
CA GLY A 79 -4.75 -12.77 -5.03
C GLY A 79 -3.42 -13.51 -4.76
N VAL A 80 -2.86 -13.34 -3.57
CA VAL A 80 -1.57 -13.97 -3.17
C VAL A 80 -1.70 -14.67 -1.82
N ALA A 81 -0.74 -15.52 -1.48
CA ALA A 81 -0.70 -16.18 -0.17
C ALA A 81 -0.45 -15.16 0.97
N THR A 82 -0.99 -15.44 2.15
CA THR A 82 -0.80 -14.62 3.37
C THR A 82 0.68 -14.44 3.72
N SER A 83 1.49 -15.49 3.58
CA SER A 83 2.95 -15.43 3.78
C SER A 83 3.65 -14.45 2.84
N THR A 84 3.13 -14.25 1.63
CA THR A 84 3.63 -13.25 0.67
C THR A 84 3.28 -11.85 1.14
N VAL A 85 2.08 -11.66 1.69
CA VAL A 85 1.61 -10.38 2.24
C VAL A 85 2.44 -9.98 3.46
N THR A 86 2.68 -10.89 4.41
CA THR A 86 3.52 -10.61 5.59
C THR A 86 4.91 -10.10 5.20
N ARG A 87 5.56 -10.75 4.23
CA ARG A 87 6.86 -10.29 3.69
C ARG A 87 6.74 -9.00 2.89
N ALA A 88 5.58 -8.73 2.30
CA ALA A 88 5.33 -7.51 1.54
C ALA A 88 5.16 -6.31 2.49
N ILE A 89 4.49 -6.47 3.63
CA ILE A 89 4.31 -5.43 4.65
C ILE A 89 5.66 -4.99 5.22
N ALA A 90 6.49 -5.94 5.67
CA ALA A 90 7.83 -5.63 6.20
C ALA A 90 8.75 -4.94 5.16
N ARG A 91 8.52 -5.18 3.86
CA ARG A 91 9.20 -4.45 2.78
C ARG A 91 8.55 -3.10 2.49
N GLY A 92 7.24 -2.99 2.60
CA GLY A 92 6.46 -1.79 2.35
C GLY A 92 6.79 -0.69 3.36
N GLU A 93 6.97 -1.05 4.63
CA GLU A 93 7.46 -0.16 5.68
C GLU A 93 8.81 0.47 5.30
N LYS A 94 9.77 -0.34 4.86
CA LYS A 94 11.09 0.13 4.40
C LYS A 94 11.02 1.01 3.16
N LEU A 95 10.10 0.71 2.24
CA LEU A 95 9.91 1.46 0.99
C LEU A 95 9.14 2.77 1.18
N ASN A 96 8.36 2.89 2.25
CA ASN A 96 7.62 4.12 2.58
C ASN A 96 8.49 5.13 3.35
N ASN A 97 9.53 4.63 4.03
CA ASN A 97 10.50 5.44 4.77
C ASN A 97 11.77 5.79 3.97
N ALA A 98 11.86 5.35 2.71
CA ALA A 98 12.98 5.59 1.79
C ALA A 98 12.56 6.55 0.66
#